data_AF-Q2J4H5-F1
#
_entry.id   AF-Q2J4H5-F1
#
_cell.length_a   1.000
_cell.length_b   1.000
_cell.length_c   1.000
_cell.angle_alpha   90.00
_cell.angle_beta   90.00
_cell.angle_gamma   90.00
#
_symmetry.space_group_name_H-M   'P 1'
#
loop_
_entity.id
_entity.type
_entity.pdbx_description
1 polymer ?
#
loop_
_entity_poly.entity_id
_entity_poly.type
_entity_poly.pdbx_seq_one_letter_code
_entity_poly.pdbx_strand_id
1 'polypeptide(L)'
;MSSGSPVQDEIRPHARELRRLIPDVYRGLGTLGDAALRDGALDSRTKELIALALAVSTQCDGCIEAHAHGAVRQGATCQEAAEAIGVALLMNGGPASVYGPRAFAAFRRFRAERHEAGDGTAPLGHVTPASPGHAPSTAQVQPPGNTDV
;
A
#
# COMPACT_ATOMS: atom_id res chain seq x y z
N MET A 1 6.88 8.19 -15.91
CA MET A 1 6.49 8.84 -14.64
C MET A 1 7.26 8.15 -13.53
N SER A 2 7.90 8.90 -12.62
CA SER A 2 8.67 8.30 -11.51
C SER A 2 7.74 7.39 -10.71
N SER A 3 8.09 6.12 -10.57
CA SER A 3 7.39 5.14 -9.71
C SER A 3 7.65 5.40 -8.22
N GLY A 4 7.83 6.68 -7.84
CA GLY A 4 8.19 7.13 -6.51
C GLY A 4 7.01 7.78 -5.81
N SER A 5 6.89 7.57 -4.50
CA SER A 5 6.02 8.41 -3.65
C SER A 5 6.47 9.88 -3.73
N PRO A 6 5.56 10.87 -3.65
CA PRO A 6 5.94 12.28 -3.51
C PRO A 6 6.96 12.53 -2.40
N VAL A 7 6.80 11.85 -1.26
CA VAL A 7 7.74 11.92 -0.12
C VAL A 7 9.12 11.41 -0.51
N GLN A 8 9.18 10.31 -1.25
CA GLN A 8 10.44 9.74 -1.72
C GLN A 8 11.09 10.66 -2.76
N ASP A 9 10.32 11.23 -3.68
CA ASP A 9 10.82 12.10 -4.73
C ASP A 9 11.39 13.41 -4.18
N GLU A 10 10.79 13.96 -3.12
CA GLU A 10 11.32 15.12 -2.39
C GLU A 10 12.66 14.80 -1.67
N ILE A 11 12.75 13.66 -1.00
CA ILE A 11 13.93 13.31 -0.16
C ILE A 11 15.12 12.81 -1.01
N ARG A 12 14.85 12.15 -2.14
CA ARG A 12 15.86 11.49 -2.99
C ARG A 12 17.08 12.34 -3.37
N PRO A 13 16.95 13.59 -3.87
CA PRO A 13 18.13 14.40 -4.23
C PRO A 13 19.02 14.69 -3.02
N HIS A 14 18.43 15.10 -1.90
CA HIS A 14 19.16 15.38 -0.66
C HIS A 14 19.81 14.12 -0.09
N ALA A 15 19.11 12.99 -0.10
CA ALA A 15 19.66 11.72 0.33
C ALA A 15 20.82 11.24 -0.56
N ARG A 16 20.86 11.59 -1.85
CA ARG A 16 21.99 11.28 -2.74
C ARG A 16 23.21 12.13 -2.42
N GLU A 17 23.01 13.42 -2.16
CA GLU A 17 24.09 14.31 -1.75
C GLU A 17 24.68 13.88 -0.41
N LEU A 18 23.84 13.62 0.59
CA LEU A 18 24.29 13.19 1.91
C LEU A 18 25.06 11.86 1.84
N ARG A 19 24.60 10.90 1.00
CA ARG A 19 25.33 9.65 0.74
C ARG A 19 26.74 9.86 0.18
N ARG A 20 26.96 10.91 -0.61
CA ARG A 20 28.30 11.23 -1.14
C ARG A 20 29.21 11.81 -0.07
N LEU A 21 28.65 12.59 0.86
CA LEU A 21 29.41 13.23 1.93
C LEU A 21 29.77 12.28 3.07
N ILE A 22 28.89 11.32 3.40
CA ILE A 22 29.10 10.34 4.49
C ILE A 22 28.93 8.88 4.02
N PRO A 23 29.74 8.42 3.04
CA PRO A 23 29.52 7.15 2.37
C PRO A 23 29.64 5.93 3.29
N ASP A 24 30.54 5.96 4.28
CA ASP A 24 30.73 4.83 5.18
C ASP A 24 29.56 4.66 6.17
N VAL A 25 28.96 5.78 6.61
CA VAL A 25 27.75 5.75 7.45
C VAL A 25 26.59 5.10 6.70
N TYR A 26 26.36 5.50 5.45
CA TYR A 26 25.31 4.89 4.64
C TYR A 26 25.59 3.43 4.28
N ARG A 27 26.85 3.05 4.10
CA ARG A 27 27.24 1.63 3.89
C ARG A 27 26.91 0.79 5.13
N GLY A 28 27.27 1.29 6.32
CA GLY A 28 26.92 0.66 7.58
C GLY A 28 25.41 0.52 7.77
N LEU A 29 24.66 1.59 7.49
CA LEU A 29 23.19 1.57 7.55
C LEU A 29 22.58 0.55 6.58
N GLY A 30 23.08 0.46 5.34
CA GLY A 30 22.65 -0.54 4.36
C GLY A 30 22.92 -1.96 4.85
N THR A 31 24.12 -2.21 5.37
CA THR A 31 24.50 -3.53 5.91
C THR A 31 23.62 -3.94 7.08
N LEU A 32 23.28 -3.00 7.98
CA LEU A 32 22.34 -3.22 9.07
C LEU A 32 20.94 -3.60 8.53
N GLY A 33 20.44 -2.84 7.56
CA GLY A 33 19.14 -3.10 6.94
C GLY A 33 19.06 -4.47 6.30
N ASP A 34 20.05 -4.84 5.49
CA ASP A 34 20.13 -6.14 4.82
C ASP A 34 20.17 -7.28 5.83
N ALA A 35 21.00 -7.15 6.87
CA ALA A 35 21.11 -8.17 7.92
C ALA A 35 19.82 -8.31 8.75
N ALA A 36 19.13 -7.21 9.04
CA ALA A 36 17.91 -7.20 9.81
C ALA A 36 16.73 -7.82 9.04
N LEU A 37 16.59 -7.48 7.75
CA LEU A 37 15.44 -7.86 6.92
C LEU A 37 15.58 -9.20 6.19
N ARG A 38 16.78 -9.79 6.09
CA ARG A 38 16.96 -11.11 5.46
C ARG A 38 16.16 -12.21 6.17
N ASP A 39 15.80 -13.26 5.45
CA ASP A 39 15.10 -14.41 6.04
C ASP A 39 15.90 -15.08 7.17
N GLY A 40 15.17 -15.62 8.14
CA GLY A 40 15.69 -16.37 9.28
C GLY A 40 14.56 -17.09 10.01
N ALA A 41 14.59 -17.09 11.35
CA ALA A 41 13.47 -17.62 12.15
C ALA A 41 12.14 -16.86 11.91
N LEU A 42 12.24 -15.58 11.52
CA LEU A 42 11.15 -14.82 10.92
C LEU A 42 11.50 -14.57 9.46
N ASP A 43 10.52 -14.77 8.58
CA ASP A 43 10.67 -14.43 7.16
C ASP A 43 10.71 -12.91 6.96
N SER A 44 11.25 -12.51 5.81
CA SER A 44 11.38 -11.11 5.39
C SER A 44 10.03 -10.41 5.27
N ARG A 45 8.96 -11.10 4.86
CA ARG A 45 7.60 -10.55 4.85
C ARG A 45 7.16 -10.10 6.24
N THR A 46 7.29 -10.98 7.23
CA THR A 46 6.93 -10.71 8.63
C THR A 46 7.75 -9.54 9.16
N LYS A 47 9.05 -9.51 8.86
CA LYS A 47 9.94 -8.43 9.28
C LYS A 47 9.59 -7.08 8.65
N GLU A 48 9.20 -7.06 7.38
CA GLU A 48 8.73 -5.83 6.71
C GLU A 48 7.39 -5.34 7.29
N LEU A 49 6.48 -6.24 7.66
CA LEU A 49 5.23 -5.87 8.34
C LEU A 49 5.48 -5.29 9.74
N ILE A 50 6.43 -5.86 10.49
CA ILE A 50 6.90 -5.29 11.76
C ILE A 50 7.49 -3.89 11.52
N ALA A 51 8.36 -3.75 10.51
CA ALA A 51 8.98 -2.46 10.18
C ALA A 51 7.94 -1.41 9.73
N LEU A 52 6.90 -1.81 9.01
CA LEU A 52 5.78 -0.95 8.63
C LEU A 52 5.00 -0.47 9.86
N ALA A 53 4.70 -1.36 10.80
CA ALA A 53 4.07 -0.99 12.06
C ALA A 53 4.94 -0.02 12.88
N LEU A 54 6.26 -0.27 12.96
CA LEU A 54 7.21 0.64 13.61
C LEU A 54 7.28 1.99 12.90
N ALA A 55 7.23 2.03 11.57
CA ALA A 55 7.23 3.27 10.80
C ALA A 55 5.99 4.14 11.09
N VAL A 56 4.82 3.51 11.26
CA VAL A 56 3.61 4.17 11.77
C VAL A 56 3.86 4.69 13.17
N SER A 57 4.44 3.87 14.05
CA SER A 57 4.66 4.23 15.45
C SER A 57 5.64 5.39 15.62
N THR A 58 6.68 5.44 14.79
CA THR A 58 7.67 6.53 14.77
C THR A 58 7.25 7.69 13.87
N GLN A 59 6.05 7.65 13.28
CA GLN A 59 5.50 8.74 12.48
C GLN A 59 6.41 9.16 11.31
N CYS A 60 7.10 8.19 10.71
CA CYS A 60 8.13 8.43 9.71
C CYS A 60 7.59 8.14 8.30
N ASP A 61 7.17 9.18 7.56
CA ASP A 61 6.61 9.00 6.22
C ASP A 61 7.59 8.33 5.24
N GLY A 62 8.88 8.68 5.29
CA GLY A 62 9.90 8.03 4.46
C GLY A 62 10.05 6.54 4.77
N CYS A 63 9.93 6.17 6.06
CA CYS A 63 9.99 4.79 6.52
C CYS A 63 8.72 4.02 6.13
N ILE A 64 7.55 4.67 6.23
CA ILE A 64 6.26 4.12 5.78
C ILE A 64 6.36 3.74 4.30
N GLU A 65 6.87 4.66 3.47
CA GLU A 65 7.02 4.41 2.04
C GLU A 65 7.99 3.26 1.74
N ALA A 66 9.14 3.23 2.44
CA ALA A 66 10.15 2.18 2.25
C ALA A 66 9.61 0.79 2.63
N HIS A 67 8.99 0.66 3.80
CA HIS A 67 8.55 -0.64 4.34
C HIS A 67 7.20 -1.09 3.77
N ALA A 68 6.35 -0.17 3.32
CA ALA A 68 5.17 -0.53 2.53
C ALA A 68 5.58 -1.16 1.18
N HIS A 69 6.54 -0.55 0.48
CA HIS A 69 7.09 -1.13 -0.75
C HIS A 69 7.79 -2.46 -0.48
N GLY A 70 8.61 -2.55 0.58
CA GLY A 70 9.27 -3.78 1.01
C GLY A 70 8.29 -4.92 1.27
N ALA A 71 7.26 -4.67 2.08
CA ALA A 71 6.22 -5.66 2.39
C ALA A 71 5.50 -6.16 1.12
N VAL A 72 5.11 -5.26 0.21
CA VAL A 72 4.53 -5.63 -1.09
C VAL A 72 5.50 -6.48 -1.91
N ARG A 73 6.80 -6.16 -1.90
CA ARG A 73 7.81 -6.94 -2.63
C ARG A 73 7.96 -8.37 -2.11
N GLN A 74 7.75 -8.58 -0.82
CA GLN A 74 7.75 -9.90 -0.17
C GLN A 74 6.38 -10.60 -0.23
N GLY A 75 5.43 -10.05 -1.00
CA GLY A 75 4.13 -10.67 -1.25
C GLY A 75 3.16 -10.58 -0.08
N ALA A 76 3.33 -9.60 0.82
CA ALA A 76 2.34 -9.33 1.84
C ALA A 76 0.97 -8.97 1.20
N THR A 77 -0.10 -9.37 1.88
CA THR A 77 -1.48 -9.10 1.52
C THR A 77 -1.97 -7.82 2.18
N CYS A 78 -3.08 -7.26 1.67
CA CYS A 78 -3.73 -6.12 2.34
C CYS A 78 -4.19 -6.46 3.76
N GLN A 79 -4.60 -7.70 4.00
CA GLN A 79 -5.07 -8.13 5.31
C GLN A 79 -3.92 -8.18 6.32
N GLU A 80 -2.78 -8.78 5.95
CA GLU A 80 -1.57 -8.79 6.80
C GLU A 80 -1.09 -7.36 7.13
N ALA A 81 -1.08 -6.46 6.13
CA ALA A 81 -0.73 -5.05 6.36
C ALA A 81 -1.72 -4.35 7.30
N ALA A 82 -3.02 -4.58 7.13
CA ALA A 82 -4.05 -4.00 7.99
C ALA A 82 -3.95 -4.51 9.44
N GLU A 83 -3.66 -5.79 9.65
CA GLU A 83 -3.47 -6.36 10.99
C GLU A 83 -2.21 -5.79 11.68
N ALA A 84 -1.10 -5.65 10.96
CA ALA A 84 0.10 -4.99 11.49
C ALA A 84 -0.17 -3.53 11.90
N ILE A 85 -0.91 -2.79 11.08
CA ILE A 85 -1.34 -1.42 11.38
C ILE A 85 -2.31 -1.39 12.58
N GLY A 86 -3.17 -2.41 12.71
CA GLY A 86 -4.04 -2.61 13.88
C GLY A 86 -3.25 -2.72 15.18
N VAL A 87 -2.11 -3.43 15.17
CA VAL A 87 -1.19 -3.48 16.33
C VAL A 87 -0.60 -2.11 16.62
N ALA A 88 -0.20 -1.33 15.60
CA ALA A 88 0.28 0.04 15.80
C ALA A 88 -0.82 0.96 16.38
N LEU A 89 -2.08 0.79 15.94
CA LEU A 89 -3.25 1.49 16.50
C LEU A 89 -3.47 1.16 17.97
N LEU A 90 -3.39 -0.12 18.35
CA LEU A 90 -3.46 -0.56 19.74
C LEU A 90 -2.38 0.13 20.59
N MET A 91 -1.14 0.16 20.08
CA MET A 91 -0.01 0.64 20.87
C MET A 91 0.09 2.16 20.98
N ASN A 92 -0.34 2.87 19.94
CA ASN A 92 -0.09 4.31 19.82
C ASN A 92 -1.38 5.14 19.91
N GLY A 93 -2.57 4.53 19.84
CA GLY A 93 -3.85 5.22 19.92
C GLY A 93 -4.02 6.30 18.84
N GLY A 94 -4.37 7.52 19.27
CA GLY A 94 -4.70 8.65 18.39
C GLY A 94 -3.66 8.93 17.29
N PRO A 95 -2.36 9.05 17.58
CA PRO A 95 -1.33 9.20 16.55
C PRO A 95 -1.37 8.16 15.42
N ALA A 96 -1.58 6.89 15.75
CA ALA A 96 -1.65 5.83 14.74
C ALA A 96 -2.95 5.89 13.92
N SER A 97 -3.99 6.58 14.38
CA SER A 97 -5.19 6.84 13.54
C SER A 97 -4.91 7.83 12.40
N VAL A 98 -3.80 8.58 12.46
CA VAL A 98 -3.34 9.44 11.36
C VAL A 98 -2.34 8.70 10.47
N TYR A 99 -1.30 8.10 11.05
CA TYR A 99 -0.22 7.47 10.29
C TYR A 99 -0.57 6.07 9.77
N GLY A 100 -1.47 5.35 10.42
CA GLY A 100 -1.96 4.04 9.99
C GLY A 100 -2.65 4.09 8.61
N PRO A 101 -3.65 4.97 8.39
CA PRO A 101 -4.26 5.14 7.07
C PRO A 101 -3.26 5.56 5.98
N ARG A 102 -2.27 6.41 6.32
CA ARG A 102 -1.18 6.78 5.38
C ARG A 102 -0.36 5.56 4.99
N ALA A 103 0.01 4.72 5.95
CA ALA A 103 0.72 3.47 5.68
C ALA A 103 -0.08 2.49 4.83
N PHE A 104 -1.37 2.34 5.11
CA PHE A 104 -2.24 1.48 4.30
C PHE A 104 -2.40 2.02 2.87
N ALA A 105 -2.51 3.33 2.70
CA ALA A 105 -2.57 3.96 1.38
C ALA A 105 -1.29 3.73 0.57
N ALA A 106 -0.11 3.92 1.19
CA ALA A 106 1.19 3.64 0.55
C ALA A 106 1.31 2.17 0.14
N PHE A 107 0.92 1.24 1.02
CA PHE A 107 0.92 -0.20 0.73
C PHE A 107 0.03 -0.54 -0.47
N ARG A 108 -1.21 -0.04 -0.49
CA ARG A 108 -2.14 -0.27 -1.60
C ARG A 108 -1.62 0.28 -2.93
N ARG A 109 -1.00 1.46 -2.89
CA ARG A 109 -0.40 2.08 -4.09
C ARG A 109 0.68 1.18 -4.68
N PHE A 110 1.67 0.77 -3.89
CA PHE A 110 2.73 -0.12 -4.38
C PHE A 110 2.20 -1.48 -4.82
N ARG A 111 1.16 -2.00 -4.16
CA ARG A 111 0.51 -3.25 -4.59
C ARG A 111 -0.15 -3.12 -5.95
N ALA A 112 -0.86 -2.01 -6.22
CA ALA A 112 -1.45 -1.73 -7.52
C ALA A 112 -0.39 -1.62 -8.63
N GLU A 113 0.68 -0.86 -8.38
CA GLU A 113 1.82 -0.72 -9.31
C GLU A 113 2.46 -2.09 -9.65
N ARG A 114 2.52 -3.01 -8.69
CA ARG A 114 3.04 -4.37 -8.90
C ARG A 114 2.10 -5.24 -9.74
N HIS A 115 0.79 -5.06 -9.62
CA HIS A 115 -0.20 -5.74 -10.47
C HIS A 115 -0.13 -5.20 -11.90
N GLU A 116 -0.03 -3.88 -12.10
CA GLU A 116 0.14 -3.27 -13.42
C GLU A 116 1.46 -3.69 -14.10
N ALA A 117 2.56 -3.76 -13.34
CA ALA A 117 3.85 -4.22 -13.86
C ALA A 117 3.89 -5.73 -14.19
N GLY A 118 2.97 -6.52 -13.61
CA GLY A 118 2.82 -7.96 -13.88
C GLY A 118 1.96 -8.28 -15.09
N ASP A 119 1.18 -7.32 -15.60
CA ASP A 119 0.23 -7.46 -16.71
C ASP A 119 0.81 -6.87 -18.02
N GLY A 120 2.04 -7.26 -18.38
CA GLY A 120 2.80 -6.69 -19.49
C GLY A 120 2.24 -6.89 -20.92
N THR A 121 0.94 -6.71 -21.18
CA THR A 121 0.36 -6.68 -22.54
C THR A 121 -0.85 -5.74 -22.71
N ALA A 122 -0.65 -4.78 -23.64
CA ALA A 122 -1.60 -4.01 -24.46
C ALA A 122 -2.18 -2.68 -23.90
N PRO A 123 -2.20 -1.60 -24.72
CA PRO A 123 -2.70 -0.30 -24.31
C PRO A 123 -4.21 -0.34 -24.13
N LEU A 124 -4.70 0.25 -23.05
CA LEU A 124 -6.12 0.44 -22.80
C LEU A 124 -6.73 1.24 -23.97
N GLY A 125 -7.54 0.56 -24.78
CA GLY A 125 -8.40 1.19 -25.75
C GLY A 125 -9.28 2.21 -25.04
N HIS A 126 -9.36 3.41 -25.61
CA HIS A 126 -10.33 4.43 -25.25
C HIS A 126 -11.72 3.80 -25.03
N VAL A 127 -12.25 3.90 -23.83
CA VAL A 127 -13.70 3.75 -23.62
C VAL A 127 -14.26 5.15 -23.70
N THR A 128 -14.86 5.47 -24.84
CA THR A 128 -15.69 6.67 -24.99
C THR A 128 -16.88 6.55 -24.02
N PRO A 129 -17.16 7.56 -23.16
CA PRO A 129 -18.32 7.49 -22.29
C PRO A 129 -19.60 7.53 -23.12
N ALA A 130 -20.46 6.52 -22.93
CA ALA A 130 -21.81 6.51 -23.48
C ALA A 130 -22.67 7.57 -22.77
N SER A 131 -23.34 8.40 -23.59
CA SER A 131 -24.27 9.46 -23.18
C SER A 131 -25.45 8.96 -22.32
N PRO A 132 -26.07 9.83 -21.50
CA PRO A 132 -27.15 9.40 -20.62
C PRO A 132 -28.50 9.32 -21.35
N GLY A 133 -29.24 8.25 -21.09
CA GLY A 133 -30.68 8.22 -21.35
C GLY A 133 -31.19 6.84 -21.76
N HIS A 134 -31.88 6.17 -20.84
CA HIS A 134 -33.25 5.66 -20.99
C HIS A 134 -33.66 5.01 -19.67
N ALA A 135 -34.73 5.54 -19.06
CA ALA A 135 -35.33 4.95 -17.86
C ALA A 135 -36.06 3.64 -18.22
N PRO A 136 -36.03 2.60 -17.37
CA PRO A 136 -36.79 1.39 -17.62
C PRO A 136 -38.29 1.61 -17.32
N SER A 137 -39.11 1.13 -18.27
CA SER A 137 -40.57 1.12 -18.28
C SER A 137 -41.14 0.22 -17.17
N THR A 138 -42.12 0.74 -16.43
CA THR A 138 -42.90 -0.01 -15.42
C THR A 138 -43.84 -1.00 -16.10
N ALA A 139 -43.52 -2.29 -16.06
CA ALA A 139 -44.47 -3.36 -16.37
C ALA A 139 -45.17 -3.82 -15.09
N GLN A 140 -46.49 -3.90 -15.16
CA GLN A 140 -47.41 -4.13 -14.05
C GLN A 140 -47.37 -5.57 -13.53
N VAL A 141 -47.46 -5.72 -12.21
CA VAL A 141 -47.75 -7.00 -11.55
C VAL A 141 -49.25 -7.11 -11.36
N GLN A 142 -49.84 -8.17 -11.91
CA GLN A 142 -51.26 -8.49 -11.84
C GLN A 142 -51.52 -9.37 -10.60
N PRO A 143 -52.60 -9.13 -9.81
CA PRO A 143 -52.88 -9.94 -8.63
C PRO A 143 -53.47 -11.31 -9.00
N PRO A 144 -53.17 -12.39 -8.25
CA PRO A 144 -53.84 -13.66 -8.44
C PRO A 144 -55.30 -13.60 -7.97
N GLY A 145 -56.21 -14.03 -8.84
CA GLY A 145 -57.64 -14.18 -8.56
C GLY A 145 -57.95 -15.42 -7.71
N ASN A 146 -58.99 -15.29 -6.90
CA ASN A 146 -59.59 -16.27 -5.98
C ASN A 146 -60.08 -17.58 -6.62
N THR A 147 -60.23 -18.62 -5.81
CA THR A 147 -61.50 -19.38 -5.57
C THR A 147 -61.24 -20.43 -4.48
N ASP A 148 -61.90 -20.33 -3.32
CA ASP A 148 -63.09 -21.08 -2.88
C ASP A 148 -62.84 -22.59 -2.63
N VAL A 149 -62.84 -23.01 -1.35
CA VAL A 149 -63.81 -23.92 -0.66
C VAL A 149 -63.56 -23.81 0.85
#